data_AF-A0A7C3JT21-F1
#
_entry.id   AF-A0A7C3JT21-F1
#
_cell.length_a   1.000
_cell.length_b   1.000
_cell.length_c   1.000
_cell.angle_alpha   90.00
_cell.angle_beta   90.00
_cell.angle_gamma   90.00
#
_symmetry.space_group_name_H-M   'P 1'
#
loop_
_entity.id
_entity.type
_entity.pdbx_description
1 polymer ?
#
loop_
_entity_poly.entity_id
_entity_poly.type
_entity_poly.pdbx_seq_one_letter_code
_entity_poly.pdbx_strand_id
1 'polypeptide(L)'
;KELARLFGIREENIPPRLPDFDLYLRRMLSAGALAVGPRAKLLARDILYPRQWGLRPAGPLFRFITAGLLPQALRSGYELRWSVGRERRFSALSLAIRIALPLVPKPIRVVPNARAAERMRR
;
A
#
# COMPACT_ATOMS: atom_id res chain seq x y z
N LYS A 1 -15.18 3.13 -10.65
CA LYS A 1 -16.52 2.94 -10.06
C LYS A 1 -17.15 1.62 -10.48
N GLU A 2 -17.10 1.27 -11.76
CA GLU A 2 -17.65 0.00 -12.27
C GLU A 2 -17.10 -1.25 -11.58
N LEU A 3 -15.78 -1.35 -11.41
CA LEU A 3 -15.15 -2.45 -10.67
C LEU A 3 -15.69 -2.60 -9.24
N ALA A 4 -15.88 -1.48 -8.53
CA ALA A 4 -16.40 -1.50 -7.16
C ALA A 4 -17.86 -2.01 -7.10
N ARG A 5 -18.68 -1.68 -8.11
CA ARG A 5 -20.05 -2.23 -8.24
C ARG A 5 -20.04 -3.75 -8.45
N LEU A 6 -19.09 -4.28 -9.23
CA LEU A 6 -18.93 -5.73 -9.39
C LEU A 6 -18.59 -6.44 -8.07
N PHE A 7 -17.92 -5.75 -7.16
CA PHE A 7 -17.66 -6.23 -5.79
C PHE A 7 -18.83 -5.96 -4.81
N GLY A 8 -20.00 -5.52 -5.29
CA GLY A 8 -21.18 -5.25 -4.47
C GLY A 8 -21.09 -3.98 -3.61
N ILE A 9 -20.13 -3.09 -3.89
CA ILE A 9 -19.98 -1.84 -3.14
C ILE A 9 -21.02 -0.83 -3.64
N ARG A 10 -21.92 -0.41 -2.75
CA ARG A 10 -22.94 0.62 -3.03
C ARG A 10 -22.29 1.93 -3.45
N GLU A 11 -22.88 2.64 -4.42
CA GLU A 11 -22.29 3.85 -4.99
C GLU A 11 -22.09 4.98 -3.97
N GLU A 12 -23.00 5.10 -3.00
CA GLU A 12 -22.89 6.00 -1.85
C GLU A 12 -21.65 5.78 -0.98
N ASN A 13 -21.08 4.57 -0.99
CA ASN A 13 -19.87 4.22 -0.23
C ASN A 13 -18.59 4.47 -1.04
N ILE A 14 -18.69 4.85 -2.32
CA ILE A 14 -17.53 5.05 -3.19
C ILE A 14 -17.19 6.55 -3.21
N PRO A 15 -16.03 6.96 -2.67
CA PRO A 15 -15.63 8.36 -2.70
C PRO A 15 -15.56 8.88 -4.15
N PRO A 16 -16.16 10.06 -4.44
CA PRO A 16 -16.32 10.52 -5.81
C PRO A 16 -15.01 10.99 -6.43
N ARG A 17 -14.06 11.48 -5.61
CA ARG A 17 -12.73 11.91 -6.05
C ARG A 17 -11.63 11.33 -5.16
N LEU A 18 -10.40 11.40 -5.64
CA LEU A 18 -9.22 10.93 -4.89
C LEU A 18 -9.03 11.66 -3.54
N PRO A 19 -9.20 13.00 -3.44
CA PRO A 19 -9.12 13.67 -2.13
C PRO A 19 -10.18 13.20 -1.12
N ASP A 20 -11.39 12.86 -1.59
CA ASP A 20 -12.45 12.30 -0.74
C ASP A 20 -12.06 10.91 -0.22
N PHE A 21 -11.41 10.10 -1.07
CA PHE A 21 -10.87 8.81 -0.68
C PHE A 21 -9.74 8.96 0.36
N ASP A 22 -8.83 9.92 0.17
CA ASP A 22 -7.75 10.18 1.12
C ASP A 22 -8.30 10.59 2.50
N LEU A 23 -9.35 11.40 2.52
CA LEU A 23 -10.04 11.79 3.76
C LEU A 23 -10.68 10.58 4.45
N TYR A 24 -11.41 9.76 3.69
CA TYR A 24 -12.01 8.51 4.17
C TYR A 24 -10.94 7.58 4.76
N LEU A 25 -9.83 7.35 4.05
CA LEU A 25 -8.75 6.48 4.48
C LEU A 25 -8.08 6.99 5.76
N ARG A 26 -7.79 8.30 5.84
CA ARG A 26 -7.24 8.92 7.06
C ARG A 26 -8.17 8.74 8.25
N ARG A 27 -9.48 8.93 8.06
CA ARG A 27 -10.50 8.71 9.10
C ARG A 27 -10.52 7.25 9.54
N MET A 28 -10.49 6.28 8.63
CA MET A 28 -10.44 4.87 8.97
C MET A 28 -9.20 4.50 9.80
N LEU A 29 -8.04 5.05 9.43
CA LEU A 29 -6.78 4.80 10.11
C LEU A 29 -6.72 5.45 11.51
N SER A 30 -7.36 6.61 11.71
CA SER A 30 -7.32 7.34 12.98
C SER A 30 -8.46 6.99 13.94
N ALA A 31 -9.63 6.58 13.44
CA ALA A 31 -10.83 6.35 14.24
C ALA A 31 -10.80 5.05 15.09
N GLY A 32 -9.68 4.33 15.12
CA GLY A 32 -9.56 3.07 15.87
C GLY A 32 -10.38 1.91 15.32
N ALA A 33 -11.04 2.09 14.16
CA ALA A 33 -11.85 1.06 13.51
C ALA A 33 -11.02 -0.14 13.02
N LEU A 34 -9.71 0.04 12.83
CA LEU A 34 -8.77 -1.00 12.40
C LEU A 34 -8.01 -1.55 13.60
N ALA A 35 -8.34 -2.77 14.02
CA ALA A 35 -7.64 -3.49 15.08
C ALA A 35 -6.88 -4.70 14.51
N VAL A 36 -5.62 -4.87 14.94
CA VAL A 36 -4.81 -6.03 14.56
C VAL A 36 -5.08 -7.18 15.52
N GLY A 37 -6.03 -8.04 15.16
CA GLY A 37 -6.36 -9.24 15.92
C GLY A 37 -5.44 -10.45 15.62
N PRO A 38 -5.61 -11.57 16.36
CA PRO A 38 -4.80 -12.78 16.17
C PRO A 38 -4.81 -13.33 14.74
N ARG A 39 -5.99 -13.36 14.09
CA ARG A 39 -6.12 -13.79 12.68
C ARG A 39 -5.33 -12.90 11.72
N ALA A 40 -5.35 -11.59 11.94
CA ALA A 40 -4.58 -10.65 11.13
C ALA A 40 -3.08 -10.88 11.28
N LYS A 41 -2.58 -11.18 12.49
CA LYS A 41 -1.17 -11.53 12.72
C LYS A 41 -0.76 -12.82 12.00
N LEU A 42 -1.61 -13.85 12.01
CA LEU A 42 -1.37 -15.09 11.27
C LEU A 42 -1.23 -14.83 9.76
N LEU A 43 -2.19 -14.12 9.18
CA LEU A 43 -2.15 -13.76 7.76
C LEU A 43 -0.92 -12.90 7.42
N ALA A 44 -0.59 -11.93 8.27
CA ALA A 44 0.60 -11.11 8.08
C ALA A 44 1.88 -11.94 8.10
N ARG A 45 1.97 -12.97 8.96
CA ARG A 45 3.12 -13.89 8.97
C ARG A 45 3.24 -14.65 7.66
N ASP A 46 2.14 -15.17 7.13
CA ASP A 46 2.16 -15.93 5.87
C ASP A 46 2.54 -15.06 4.67
N ILE A 47 2.09 -13.78 4.65
CA ILE A 47 2.43 -12.81 3.60
C ILE A 47 3.89 -12.35 3.71
N LEU A 48 4.35 -12.01 4.92
CA LEU A 48 5.66 -11.39 5.15
C LEU A 48 6.82 -12.39 5.23
N TYR A 49 6.53 -13.66 5.46
CA TYR A 49 7.51 -14.74 5.57
C TYR A 49 7.14 -15.88 4.62
N PRO A 50 7.24 -15.64 3.29
CA PRO A 50 6.88 -16.65 2.30
C PRO A 50 7.70 -17.93 2.48
N ARG A 51 7.02 -19.08 2.44
CA ARG A 51 7.66 -20.41 2.57
C ARG A 51 8.42 -20.84 1.30
N GLN A 52 8.03 -20.30 0.14
CA GLN A 52 8.66 -20.58 -1.15
C GLN A 52 10.12 -20.09 -1.19
N TRP A 53 11.07 -21.00 -1.44
CA TRP A 53 12.50 -20.74 -1.31
C TRP A 53 12.99 -19.56 -2.16
N GLY A 54 12.47 -19.42 -3.39
CA GLY A 54 12.87 -18.37 -4.33
C GLY A 54 12.57 -16.93 -3.87
N LEU A 55 11.55 -16.72 -3.01
CA LEU A 55 11.21 -15.39 -2.50
C LEU A 55 11.84 -15.05 -1.15
N ARG A 56 12.43 -16.04 -0.46
CA ARG A 56 13.04 -15.84 0.87
C ARG A 56 14.12 -14.75 0.88
N PRO A 57 15.00 -14.63 -0.14
CA PRO A 57 16.02 -13.57 -0.18
C PRO A 57 15.43 -12.15 -0.21
N ALA A 58 14.29 -11.96 -0.88
CA ALA A 58 13.61 -10.67 -0.97
C ALA A 58 12.75 -10.36 0.28
N GLY A 59 12.50 -11.34 1.15
CA GLY A 59 11.65 -11.23 2.32
C GLY A 59 11.99 -10.06 3.28
N PRO A 60 13.27 -9.82 3.65
CA PRO A 60 13.63 -8.66 4.48
C PRO A 60 13.27 -7.31 3.83
N LEU A 61 13.45 -7.18 2.52
CA LEU A 61 13.12 -5.98 1.77
C LEU A 61 11.61 -5.75 1.72
N PHE A 62 10.83 -6.78 1.38
CA PHE A 62 9.37 -6.69 1.39
C PHE A 62 8.82 -6.35 2.77
N ARG A 63 9.38 -6.93 3.84
CA ARG A 63 9.03 -6.57 5.22
C ARG A 63 9.36 -5.12 5.56
N PHE A 64 10.49 -4.61 5.08
CA PHE A 64 10.87 -3.21 5.26
C PHE A 64 9.90 -2.26 4.57
N ILE A 65 9.60 -2.51 3.29
CA ILE A 65 8.67 -1.68 2.51
C ILE A 65 7.27 -1.74 3.14
N THR A 66 6.77 -2.95 3.44
CA THR A 66 5.44 -3.11 4.04
C THR A 66 5.32 -2.40 5.38
N ALA A 67 6.33 -2.53 6.26
CA ALA A 67 6.33 -1.81 7.52
C ALA A 67 6.36 -0.28 7.32
N GLY A 68 7.14 0.23 6.36
CA GLY A 68 7.23 1.66 6.08
C GLY A 68 5.94 2.27 5.53
N LEU A 69 5.11 1.47 4.83
CA LEU A 69 3.81 1.91 4.32
C LEU A 69 2.72 1.97 5.40
N LEU A 70 2.94 1.34 6.56
CA LEU A 70 1.95 1.27 7.62
C LEU A 70 2.07 2.44 8.61
N PRO A 71 0.95 3.03 9.07
CA PRO A 71 0.93 3.92 10.22
C PRO A 71 1.50 3.23 11.47
N GLN A 72 2.02 4.03 12.40
CA GLN A 72 2.66 3.55 13.63
C GLN A 72 1.76 2.58 14.42
N ALA A 73 0.47 2.91 14.57
CA ALA A 73 -0.48 2.06 15.31
C ALA A 73 -0.60 0.65 14.71
N LEU A 74 -0.69 0.54 13.38
CA LEU A 74 -0.77 -0.76 12.70
C LEU A 74 0.56 -1.51 12.74
N ARG A 75 1.70 -0.81 12.59
CA ARG A 75 3.02 -1.43 12.75
C ARG A 75 3.17 -2.08 14.12
N SER A 76 2.80 -1.37 15.18
CA SER A 76 2.82 -1.90 16.55
C SER A 76 1.86 -3.07 16.71
N GLY A 77 0.65 -2.98 16.16
CA GLY A 77 -0.32 -4.08 16.17
C GLY A 77 0.18 -5.35 15.48
N TYR A 78 0.93 -5.22 14.39
CA TYR A 78 1.57 -6.35 13.69
C TYR A 78 2.95 -6.73 14.26
N GLU A 79 3.41 -6.10 15.33
CA GLU A 79 4.71 -6.34 15.97
C GLU A 79 5.90 -6.17 15.00
N LEU A 80 5.76 -5.26 14.04
CA LEU A 80 6.79 -4.97 13.04
C LEU A 80 7.84 -4.04 13.65
N ARG A 81 9.05 -4.55 13.86
CA ARG A 81 10.18 -3.78 14.38
C ARG A 81 10.46 -2.56 13.50
N TRP A 82 10.33 -1.37 14.05
CA TRP A 82 10.59 -0.13 13.31
C TRP A 82 11.45 0.83 14.15
N SER A 83 12.60 1.22 13.60
CA SER A 83 13.53 2.13 14.28
C SER A 83 13.62 3.47 13.54
N VAL A 84 14.11 4.50 14.23
CA VAL A 84 14.34 5.83 13.62
C VAL A 84 15.24 5.75 12.38
N GLY A 85 16.24 4.87 12.40
CA GLY A 85 17.09 4.64 11.22
C GLY A 85 16.33 4.04 10.03
N ARG A 86 15.37 3.14 10.28
CA ARG A 86 14.50 2.57 9.23
C ARG A 86 13.54 3.63 8.66
N GLU A 87 12.98 4.48 9.52
CA GLU A 87 12.15 5.62 9.11
C GLU A 87 12.93 6.54 8.16
N ARG A 88 14.14 6.97 8.54
CA ARG A 88 14.98 7.84 7.71
C ARG A 88 15.30 7.22 6.34
N ARG A 89 15.69 5.94 6.31
CA ARG A 89 15.96 5.22 5.06
C ARG A 89 14.72 5.12 4.18
N PHE A 90 13.55 4.88 4.77
CA PHE A 90 12.29 4.78 4.03
C PHE A 90 11.87 6.14 3.45
N SER A 91 12.02 7.22 4.22
CA SER A 91 11.77 8.59 3.77
C SER A 91 12.72 8.99 2.64
N ALA A 92 14.02 8.67 2.76
CA ALA A 92 15.00 8.91 1.71
C ALA A 92 14.68 8.12 0.43
N LEU A 93 14.34 6.84 0.55
CA LEU A 93 13.92 6.00 -0.57
C LEU A 93 12.66 6.55 -1.25
N SER A 94 11.67 6.96 -0.46
CA SER A 94 10.42 7.54 -0.97
C SER A 94 10.68 8.85 -1.72
N LEU A 95 11.57 9.69 -1.21
CA LEU A 95 11.98 10.92 -1.88
C LEU A 95 12.73 10.62 -3.18
N ALA A 96 13.69 9.68 -3.16
CA ALA A 96 14.42 9.26 -4.35
C ALA A 96 13.48 8.74 -5.44
N ILE A 97 12.51 7.89 -5.07
CA ILE A 97 11.48 7.41 -6.01
C ILE A 97 10.67 8.58 -6.57
N ARG A 98 10.21 9.51 -5.74
CA ARG A 98 9.43 10.69 -6.20
C ARG A 98 10.20 11.56 -7.19
N ILE A 99 11.51 11.72 -6.99
CA ILE A 99 12.39 12.51 -7.86
C ILE A 99 12.73 11.74 -9.15
N ALA A 100 12.91 10.42 -9.06
CA ALA A 100 13.26 9.59 -10.22
C ALA A 100 12.05 9.29 -11.13
N LEU A 101 10.84 9.18 -10.57
CA LEU A 101 9.62 8.77 -11.29
C LEU A 101 9.28 9.63 -12.54
N PRO A 102 9.50 10.96 -12.56
CA PRO A 102 9.34 11.77 -13.77
C PRO A 102 10.27 11.37 -14.92
N LEU A 103 11.47 10.87 -14.62
CA LEU A 103 12.47 10.44 -15.61
C LEU A 103 12.17 9.04 -16.18
N VAL A 104 11.31 8.26 -15.51
CA VAL A 104 10.94 6.92 -15.96
C VAL A 104 10.01 6.99 -17.17
N PRO A 105 10.33 6.30 -18.29
CA PRO A 105 9.49 6.26 -19.48
C PRO A 105 8.05 5.80 -19.18
N LYS A 106 7.07 6.41 -19.87
CA LYS A 106 5.64 6.08 -19.74
C LYS A 106 5.31 4.57 -19.81
N PRO A 107 5.94 3.74 -20.67
CA PRO A 107 5.65 2.30 -20.74
C PRO A 107 5.99 1.52 -19.46
N ILE A 108 6.96 2.02 -18.68
CA ILE A 108 7.35 1.42 -17.40
C ILE A 108 6.49 2.03 -16.28
N ARG A 109 6.23 3.33 -16.35
CA ARG A 109 5.51 4.07 -15.32
C ARG A 109 4.00 3.79 -15.27
N VAL A 110 3.36 3.59 -16.41
CA VAL A 110 1.90 3.44 -16.52
C VAL A 110 1.58 2.01 -16.88
N VAL A 111 0.84 1.28 -16.05
CA VAL A 111 0.46 -0.11 -16.34
C VAL A 111 -0.39 -0.23 -17.63
N PRO A 112 -0.35 -1.37 -18.34
CA PRO A 112 -1.06 -1.54 -19.62
C PRO A 112 -2.54 -1.12 -19.57
N ASN A 113 -3.25 -1.48 -18.51
CA ASN A 113 -4.67 -1.18 -18.33
C ASN A 113 -4.93 0.32 -18.20
N ALA A 114 -4.07 1.06 -17.49
CA ALA A 114 -4.18 2.51 -17.36
C ALA A 114 -3.86 3.20 -18.69
N ARG A 115 -2.88 2.70 -19.46
CA ARG A 115 -2.61 3.21 -20.82
C ARG A 115 -3.77 2.98 -21.78
N ALA A 116 -4.45 1.84 -21.68
CA ALA A 116 -5.63 1.54 -22.49
C ALA A 116 -6.78 2.51 -22.16
N ALA A 117 -7.04 2.75 -20.87
CA ALA A 117 -8.05 3.70 -20.43
C ALA A 117 -7.74 5.16 -20.84
N GLU A 118 -6.47 5.59 -20.81
CA GLU A 118 -6.05 6.93 -21.29
C GLU A 118 -6.26 7.09 -22.80
N ARG A 119 -6.04 6.02 -23.58
CA ARG A 119 -6.28 6.03 -25.04
C ARG A 119 -7.76 6.12 -25.39
N MET A 120 -8.62 5.44 -24.64
CA MET A 120 -10.08 5.48 -24.83
C MET A 120 -10.71 6.83 -24.44
N ARG A 121 -9.98 7.68 -23.70
CA ARG A 121 -10.42 9.02 -23.30
C ARG A 121 -9.98 10.12 -24.28
N ARG A 122 -9.18 9.78 -25.29
CA ARG A 122 -8.79 10.68 -26.39
C ARG A 122 -9.65 10.39 -27.61
#